data_AF-A0A6G1A729-F1
#
_entry.id   AF-A0A6G1A729-F1
#
_cell.length_a   1.000
_cell.length_b   1.000
_cell.length_c   1.000
_cell.angle_alpha   90.00
_cell.angle_beta   90.00
_cell.angle_gamma   90.00
#
_symmetry.space_group_name_H-M   'P 1'
#
loop_
_entity.id
_entity.type
_entity.pdbx_description
1 polymer ?
#
loop_
_entity_poly.entity_id
_entity_poly.type
_entity_poly.pdbx_seq_one_letter_code
_entity_poly.pdbx_strand_id
1 'polypeptide(L)'
;EIAACHSAHTSAAKTQGGHVYMWGQCRGQSVVLPHLTHFSCTDDVFACFATPAVTWRLLSVEPDDHLTVAESLKREFDNPNTADLKFLVDGKYIYAHKVLLKIR
;
A
#
# COMPACT_ATOMS: atom_id res chain seq x y z
N GLU A 1 21.22 1.66 -9.27
CA GLU A 1 21.59 2.06 -7.89
C GLU A 1 21.12 0.98 -6.93
N ILE A 2 21.88 0.67 -5.88
CA ILE A 2 21.50 -0.32 -4.85
C ILE A 2 21.80 0.30 -3.49
N ALA A 3 20.89 0.14 -2.54
CA ALA A 3 21.03 0.62 -1.17
C ALA A 3 20.54 -0.45 -0.18
N ALA A 4 21.15 -0.50 1.00
CA ALA A 4 20.74 -1.42 2.06
C ALA A 4 20.96 -0.77 3.43
N CYS A 5 20.06 -1.06 4.36
CA CYS A 5 20.15 -0.63 5.75
C CYS A 5 20.20 -1.87 6.65
N HIS A 6 21.37 -2.14 7.23
CA HIS A 6 21.58 -3.32 8.08
C HIS A 6 20.66 -3.31 9.31
N SER A 7 20.54 -2.18 10.01
CA SER A 7 19.73 -2.07 11.23
C SER A 7 18.23 -2.22 10.99
N ALA A 8 17.74 -1.86 9.79
CA ALA A 8 16.34 -2.02 9.42
C ALA A 8 16.07 -3.27 8.57
N HIS A 9 17.11 -4.08 8.29
CA HIS A 9 17.04 -5.27 7.43
C HIS A 9 16.30 -5.03 6.09
N THR A 10 16.39 -3.83 5.51
CA THR A 10 15.71 -3.46 4.27
C THR A 10 16.75 -3.19 3.18
N SER A 11 16.45 -3.65 1.97
CA SER A 11 17.27 -3.40 0.77
C SER A 11 16.40 -2.87 -0.35
N ALA A 12 16.99 -2.02 -1.19
CA ALA A 12 16.33 -1.42 -2.34
C ALA A 12 17.27 -1.35 -3.54
N ALA A 13 16.71 -1.43 -4.74
CA ALA A 13 17.48 -1.23 -5.97
C ALA A 13 16.65 -0.50 -7.03
N LYS A 14 17.31 0.43 -7.74
CA LYS A 14 16.77 1.09 -8.94
C LYS A 14 17.46 0.55 -10.18
N THR A 15 16.67 0.02 -11.10
CA THR A 15 17.12 -0.46 -12.42
C THR A 15 17.44 0.69 -13.37
N GLN A 16 18.13 0.42 -14.47
CA GLN A 16 18.38 1.43 -15.51
C GLN A 16 17.08 1.98 -16.13
N GLY A 17 16.02 1.16 -16.19
CA GLY A 17 14.70 1.58 -16.66
C GLY A 17 13.89 2.40 -15.65
N GLY A 18 14.47 2.78 -14.51
CA GLY A 18 13.84 3.64 -13.51
C GLY A 18 13.01 2.91 -12.46
N HIS A 19 12.71 1.62 -12.64
CA HIS A 19 11.94 0.82 -11.67
C HIS A 19 12.70 0.63 -10.36
N VAL A 20 12.02 0.88 -9.23
CA VAL A 20 12.54 0.70 -7.87
C VAL A 20 11.95 -0.55 -7.24
N TYR A 21 12.81 -1.43 -6.77
CA TYR A 21 12.47 -2.67 -6.08
C TYR A 21 12.91 -2.63 -4.63
N MET A 22 12.20 -3.34 -3.76
CA MET A 22 12.55 -3.51 -2.34
C MET A 22 12.44 -4.96 -1.87
N TRP A 23 13.24 -5.35 -0.88
CA TRP A 23 13.17 -6.65 -0.21
C TRP A 23 13.77 -6.59 1.21
N GLY A 24 13.55 -7.64 2.00
CA GLY A 24 13.94 -7.71 3.41
C GLY A 24 12.76 -7.50 4.35
N GLN A 25 12.99 -6.89 5.50
CA GLN A 25 11.98 -6.65 6.53
C GLN A 25 11.29 -5.30 6.31
N CYS A 26 10.24 -5.31 5.50
CA CYS A 26 9.52 -4.10 5.09
C CYS A 26 8.19 -3.98 5.86
N ARG A 27 8.02 -2.93 6.69
CA ARG A 27 6.85 -2.72 7.57
C ARG A 27 6.46 -3.95 8.40
N GLY A 28 7.45 -4.66 8.93
CA GLY A 28 7.22 -5.88 9.71
C GLY A 28 6.92 -7.14 8.89
N GLN A 29 6.94 -7.05 7.55
CA GLN A 29 6.76 -8.19 6.65
C GLN A 29 8.09 -8.63 6.04
N SER A 30 8.31 -9.94 5.99
CA SER A 30 9.47 -10.54 5.34
C SER A 30 9.22 -10.68 3.84
N VAL A 31 9.76 -9.76 3.06
CA VAL A 31 9.70 -9.75 1.59
C VAL A 31 10.94 -10.45 1.04
N VAL A 32 10.79 -11.72 0.66
CA VAL A 32 11.92 -12.60 0.26
C VAL A 32 12.40 -12.42 -1.18
N LEU A 33 11.59 -11.80 -2.04
CA LEU A 33 11.92 -11.51 -3.44
C LEU A 33 11.79 -10.01 -3.71
N PRO A 34 12.59 -9.42 -4.62
CA PRO A 34 12.47 -8.01 -5.00
C PRO A 34 11.04 -7.68 -5.44
N HIS A 35 10.37 -6.81 -4.67
CA HIS A 35 9.03 -6.34 -4.94
C HIS A 35 9.08 -4.98 -5.64
N LEU A 36 8.42 -4.87 -6.79
CA LEU A 36 8.33 -3.61 -7.53
C LEU A 36 7.52 -2.59 -6.72
N THR A 37 8.05 -1.38 -6.56
CA THR A 37 7.40 -0.28 -5.85
C THR A 37 6.92 0.79 -6.82
N HIS A 38 6.06 1.69 -6.33
CA HIS A 38 5.64 2.88 -7.09
C HIS A 38 6.64 4.04 -6.99
N PHE A 39 7.74 3.88 -6.26
CA PHE A 39 8.71 4.98 -6.04
C PHE A 39 9.61 5.20 -7.25
N SER A 40 10.10 6.43 -7.34
CA SER A 40 11.11 6.81 -8.35
C SER A 40 12.54 6.78 -7.78
N CYS A 41 12.71 6.73 -6.46
CA CYS A 41 14.00 6.66 -5.80
C CYS A 41 14.05 5.60 -4.69
N THR A 42 15.27 5.17 -4.35
CA THR A 42 15.55 4.20 -3.28
C THR A 42 15.37 4.80 -1.89
N ASP A 43 15.60 6.11 -1.71
CA ASP A 43 15.42 6.82 -0.43
C ASP A 43 13.98 6.65 0.10
N ASP A 44 12.97 6.76 -0.78
CA ASP A 44 11.56 6.62 -0.42
C ASP A 44 11.22 5.22 0.13
N VAL A 45 11.95 4.18 -0.32
CA VAL A 45 11.78 2.83 0.23
C VAL A 45 12.14 2.82 1.72
N PHE A 46 13.26 3.43 2.10
CA PHE A 46 13.67 3.48 3.50
C PHE A 46 12.78 4.41 4.33
N ALA A 47 12.30 5.49 3.72
CA ALA A 47 11.42 6.43 4.40
C ALA A 47 10.03 5.83 4.66
N CYS A 48 9.52 4.99 3.75
CA CYS A 48 8.17 4.46 3.83
C CYS A 48 8.09 3.02 4.37
N PHE A 49 9.13 2.20 4.18
CA PHE A 49 9.07 0.75 4.44
C PHE A 49 10.08 0.23 5.45
N ALA A 50 11.14 0.96 5.78
CA ALA A 50 12.05 0.55 6.86
C ALA A 50 11.38 0.70 8.24
N THR A 51 11.89 -0.02 9.24
CA THR A 51 11.47 0.14 10.64
C THR A 51 12.72 0.20 11.52
N PRO A 52 13.06 1.38 12.09
CA PRO A 52 12.39 2.67 11.94
C PRO A 52 12.50 3.22 10.51
N ALA A 53 11.60 4.14 10.15
CA ALA A 53 11.68 4.90 8.89
C ALA A 53 12.93 5.79 8.89
N VAL A 54 13.66 5.81 7.78
CA VAL A 54 14.91 6.58 7.63
C VAL A 54 14.97 7.26 6.28
N THR A 55 15.28 8.56 6.28
CA THR A 55 15.62 9.32 5.07
C THR A 55 16.53 10.50 5.44
N TRP A 56 17.39 10.91 4.51
CA TRP A 56 18.24 12.10 4.65
C TRP A 56 17.67 13.31 3.92
N ARG A 57 16.58 13.14 3.16
CA ARG A 57 15.89 14.18 2.42
C ARG A 57 14.49 14.38 2.98
N LEU A 58 13.99 15.61 2.87
CA LEU A 58 12.58 15.87 3.15
C LEU A 58 11.72 15.09 2.16
N LEU A 59 10.74 14.34 2.68
CA LEU A 59 9.76 13.66 1.84
C LEU A 59 8.76 14.68 1.30
N SER A 60 8.70 14.81 -0.03
CA SER A 60 7.54 15.44 -0.68
C SER A 60 6.45 14.39 -0.77
N VAL A 61 5.36 14.61 -0.04
CA VAL A 61 4.13 13.85 -0.27
C VAL A 61 3.38 14.60 -1.36
N GLU A 62 3.62 14.21 -2.61
CA GLU A 62 2.80 14.72 -3.71
C GLU A 62 1.34 14.35 -3.43
N PRO A 63 0.37 15.25 -3.71
CA PRO A 63 -1.03 14.91 -3.65
C PRO A 63 -1.29 13.80 -4.66
N ASP A 64 -1.49 12.60 -4.13
CA ASP A 64 -1.78 11.41 -4.91
C ASP A 64 -3.22 11.52 -5.45
N ASP A 65 -3.42 11.23 -6.74
CA ASP A 65 -4.76 11.15 -7.36
C ASP A 65 -5.54 9.90 -6.90
N HIS A 66 -4.94 9.08 -6.03
CA HIS A 66 -5.61 7.94 -5.43
C HIS A 66 -6.65 8.37 -4.40
N LEU A 67 -7.81 7.73 -4.48
CA LEU A 67 -8.84 7.84 -3.46
C LEU A 67 -8.27 7.39 -2.11
N THR A 68 -8.55 8.17 -1.06
CA THR A 68 -8.31 7.71 0.31
C THR A 68 -9.01 6.37 0.56
N VAL A 69 -8.58 5.64 1.58
CA VAL A 69 -9.26 4.40 1.99
C VAL A 69 -10.75 4.67 2.22
N ALA A 70 -11.12 5.78 2.86
CA ALA A 70 -12.50 6.14 3.11
C ALA A 70 -13.30 6.38 1.82
N GLU A 71 -12.73 7.07 0.84
CA GLU A 71 -13.37 7.33 -0.45
C GLU A 71 -13.50 6.06 -1.29
N SER A 72 -12.48 5.20 -1.28
CA SER A 72 -12.52 3.89 -1.94
C SER A 72 -13.64 3.02 -1.37
N LEU A 73 -13.76 2.98 -0.04
CA LEU A 73 -14.83 2.24 0.64
C LEU A 73 -16.21 2.84 0.35
N LYS A 74 -16.32 4.17 0.32
CA LYS A 74 -17.56 4.87 -0.03
C LYS A 74 -17.99 4.55 -1.47
N ARG A 75 -17.03 4.47 -2.40
CA ARG A 75 -17.29 4.15 -3.81
C ARG A 75 -17.77 2.71 -4.00
N GLU A 76 -17.23 1.75 -3.25
CA GLU A 76 -17.62 0.34 -3.36
C GLU A 76 -18.91 -0.03 -2.62
N PHE A 77 -19.42 0.86 -1.76
CA PHE A 77 -20.70 0.62 -1.10
C PHE A 77 -21.84 0.52 -2.12
N ASP A 78 -22.71 -0.48 -1.93
CA ASP A 78 -23.85 -0.78 -2.80
C ASP A 78 -23.48 -1.21 -4.24
N ASN A 79 -22.23 -1.66 -4.47
CA ASN A 79 -21.79 -2.20 -5.76
C ASN A 79 -22.06 -3.73 -5.87
N PRO A 80 -22.97 -4.17 -6.76
CA PRO A 80 -23.31 -5.59 -6.89
C PRO A 80 -22.18 -6.43 -7.50
N ASN A 81 -21.21 -5.83 -8.18
CA ASN A 81 -20.14 -6.55 -8.86
C ASN A 81 -19.04 -7.01 -7.91
N THR A 82 -18.88 -6.33 -6.77
CA THR A 82 -17.77 -6.56 -5.83
C THR A 82 -18.26 -7.05 -4.46
N ALA A 83 -19.56 -6.93 -4.17
CA ALA A 83 -20.14 -7.36 -2.91
C ALA A 83 -20.16 -8.88 -2.73
N ASP A 84 -19.89 -9.33 -1.50
CA ASP A 84 -19.95 -10.74 -1.09
C ASP A 84 -21.15 -11.02 -0.16
N LEU A 85 -21.96 -9.99 0.12
CA LEU A 85 -23.14 -10.01 0.96
C LEU A 85 -24.18 -9.00 0.44
N LYS A 86 -25.46 -9.36 0.56
CA LYS A 86 -26.57 -8.44 0.29
C LYS A 86 -27.66 -8.58 1.34
N PHE A 87 -28.29 -7.47 1.69
CA PHE A 87 -29.47 -7.42 2.55
C PHE A 87 -30.68 -7.02 1.72
N LEU A 88 -31.82 -7.65 1.95
CA LEU A 88 -33.10 -7.21 1.39
C LEU A 88 -33.86 -6.45 2.47
N VAL A 89 -34.06 -5.15 2.25
CA VAL A 89 -34.74 -4.24 3.18
C VAL A 89 -35.80 -3.48 2.38
N ASP A 90 -37.06 -3.58 2.79
CA ASP A 90 -38.20 -2.92 2.13
C ASP A 90 -38.27 -3.17 0.61
N GLY A 91 -37.91 -4.37 0.17
CA GLY A 91 -37.89 -4.76 -1.25
C GLY A 91 -36.67 -4.25 -2.03
N LYS A 92 -35.76 -3.50 -1.42
CA LYS A 92 -34.50 -3.04 -2.02
C LYS A 92 -33.31 -3.85 -1.52
N TYR A 93 -32.42 -4.21 -2.45
CA TYR A 93 -31.13 -4.82 -2.10
C TYR A 93 -30.11 -3.75 -1.70
N ILE A 94 -29.38 -4.02 -0.62
CA ILE A 94 -28.20 -3.28 -0.20
C ILE A 94 -27.00 -4.21 -0.31
N TYR A 95 -26.02 -3.85 -1.14
CA TYR A 95 -24.81 -4.66 -1.37
C TYR A 95 -23.67 -4.20 -0.45
N ALA A 96 -23.07 -5.14 0.27
CA ALA A 96 -22.07 -4.87 1.30
C ALA A 96 -20.91 -5.89 1.25
N HIS A 97 -19.84 -5.59 1.99
CA HIS A 97 -18.68 -6.47 2.12
C HIS A 97 -18.55 -7.00 3.55
N LYS A 98 -18.55 -8.33 3.73
CA LYS A 98 -18.49 -9.01 5.05
C LYS A 98 -17.32 -8.51 5.89
N VAL A 99 -16.16 -8.29 5.28
CA VAL A 99 -14.96 -7.85 5.98
C VAL A 99 -15.17 -6.49 6.66
N LEU A 100 -15.85 -5.56 6.00
CA LEU A 100 -16.08 -4.22 6.53
C LEU A 100 -17.08 -4.21 7.69
N LEU A 101 -18.06 -5.11 7.65
CA LEU A 101 -19.01 -5.27 8.75
C LEU A 101 -18.39 -5.87 10.02
N LYS A 102 -17.29 -6.63 9.88
CA LYS A 102 -16.56 -7.25 11.00
C LYS A 102 -15.54 -6.31 11.66
N ILE A 103 -15.15 -5.22 10.99
CA ILE A 103 -14.16 -4.26 11.49
C ILE A 103 -14.81 -3.20 12.41
N ARG A 104 -16.14 -3.11 12.41
CA ARG A 104 -16.92 -2.31 13.38
C ARG A 104 -17.14 -3.07 14.67
#